data_AF-A0A5C5YG52-F1
#
_entry.id   AF-A0A5C5YG52-F1
#
_cell.length_a   1.000
_cell.length_b   1.000
_cell.length_c   1.000
_cell.angle_alpha   90.00
_cell.angle_beta   90.00
_cell.angle_gamma   90.00
#
_symmetry.space_group_name_H-M   'P 1'
#
loop_
_entity.id
_entity.type
_entity.pdbx_description
1 polymer ?
#
loop_
_entity_poly.entity_id
_entity_poly.type
_entity_poly.pdbx_seq_one_letter_code
_entity_poly.pdbx_strand_id
1 'polypeptide(L)'
;MLSAPLRRIFGVHLSFAVLVAGGAGTLLPCSTAQAGTVELSGGGQLTGEVKAAKKPDGSTAHAVVRVDDDLAIAVAGTHVRQTVVAADLQEYRQRAAAAGQDAEAQFKLAHWCKLNTLLPQHRYHLTRTIELDPDHRFARAALGYIRHDTKSGWISAEALRRDQGLIRAKRGWVLPEVLASRNQADEADKQSKLWIRKFRRLHNNAIRGDSEAMAEIQAIEDPAATQAIAAELLRSRNSKGNLRSLRMVYVKLLGRLHNSGAVSTLVEMGLNESDELLREESLRQLTQYGASSAVATYAPLLRSTSPSQVEAAARALTFFPDPELAFNYVDALVTEKQSKIQVGSGGTQAGFGDNGVSGLSQGAQTFTRTTSVRHPAVLELLKTIAPGADYGYVEAAWRRHFAALRNPPRRDLRRDSAS
;
A
#
# COMPACT_ATOMS: atom_id res chain seq x y z
N MET A 1 6.92 26.02 -35.06
CA MET A 1 6.16 24.80 -35.44
C MET A 1 6.73 23.66 -34.61
N LEU A 2 6.09 23.02 -33.64
CA LEU A 2 4.70 22.89 -33.19
C LEU A 2 4.63 23.14 -31.67
N SER A 3 3.56 23.79 -31.21
CA SER A 3 3.17 23.87 -29.80
C SER A 3 2.30 22.68 -29.40
N ALA A 4 2.54 22.09 -28.22
CA ALA A 4 1.59 21.22 -27.54
C ALA A 4 1.28 21.80 -26.14
N PRO A 5 0.03 21.71 -25.64
CA PRO A 5 -0.43 22.53 -24.52
C PRO A 5 -0.20 21.86 -23.14
N LEU A 6 0.28 22.66 -22.19
CA LEU A 6 0.30 22.34 -20.77
C LEU A 6 -1.12 22.25 -20.21
N ARG A 7 -1.52 21.06 -19.73
CA ARG A 7 -2.74 20.85 -18.94
C ARG A 7 -2.61 21.60 -17.61
N ARG A 8 -3.42 22.64 -17.42
CA ARG A 8 -3.58 23.36 -16.15
C ARG A 8 -4.23 22.45 -15.11
N ILE A 9 -3.48 22.13 -14.07
CA ILE A 9 -3.98 21.55 -12.83
C ILE A 9 -4.78 22.66 -12.12
N PHE A 10 -6.09 22.51 -12.04
CA PHE A 10 -6.95 23.39 -11.25
C PHE A 10 -6.73 23.10 -9.76
N GLY A 11 -5.74 23.76 -9.16
CA GLY A 11 -5.67 23.96 -7.72
C GLY A 11 -6.75 24.95 -7.31
N VAL A 12 -7.76 24.49 -6.58
CA VAL A 12 -8.77 25.37 -5.98
C VAL A 12 -8.11 26.12 -4.82
N HIS A 13 -7.48 27.25 -5.12
CA HIS A 13 -7.07 28.23 -4.12
C HIS A 13 -8.29 29.03 -3.70
N LEU A 14 -8.79 28.77 -2.48
CA LEU A 14 -9.79 29.61 -1.83
C LEU A 14 -9.11 30.93 -1.45
N SER A 15 -9.20 31.91 -2.34
CA SER A 15 -8.69 33.27 -2.10
C SER A 15 -9.75 34.05 -1.33
N PHE A 16 -9.47 34.40 -0.07
CA PHE A 16 -10.25 35.38 0.67
C PHE A 16 -9.86 36.78 0.17
N ALA A 17 -10.70 37.36 -0.69
CA ALA A 17 -10.61 38.77 -1.04
C ALA A 17 -11.46 39.57 -0.05
N VAL A 18 -10.80 40.35 0.82
CA VAL A 18 -11.46 41.40 1.62
C VAL A 18 -11.61 42.61 0.70
N LEU A 19 -12.86 42.97 0.38
CA LEU A 19 -13.15 44.16 -0.41
C LEU A 19 -13.77 45.22 0.50
N VAL A 20 -13.00 46.25 0.81
CA VAL A 20 -13.48 47.47 1.48
C VAL A 20 -14.10 48.35 0.40
N ALA A 21 -15.42 48.55 0.44
CA ALA A 21 -16.11 49.43 -0.50
C ALA A 21 -16.45 50.77 0.19
N GLY A 22 -15.76 51.83 -0.22
CA GLY A 22 -16.13 53.23 0.04
C GLY A 22 -17.30 53.64 -0.86
N GLY A 23 -18.21 54.45 -0.30
CA GLY A 23 -19.53 54.70 -0.86
C GLY A 23 -19.58 55.61 -2.09
N ALA A 24 -20.53 55.33 -2.98
CA ALA A 24 -21.26 56.29 -3.80
C ALA A 24 -22.60 55.64 -4.21
N GLY A 25 -23.69 56.38 -4.06
CA GLY A 25 -25.05 55.87 -4.07
C GLY A 25 -25.54 55.33 -5.42
N THR A 26 -26.15 54.15 -5.38
CA THR A 26 -27.14 53.68 -6.35
C THR A 26 -28.28 53.02 -5.58
N LEU A 27 -29.48 53.59 -5.68
CA LEU A 27 -30.72 53.05 -5.12
C LEU A 27 -31.07 51.74 -5.85
N LEU A 28 -30.78 50.61 -5.22
CA LEU A 28 -31.27 49.29 -5.66
C LEU A 28 -32.69 49.06 -5.11
N PRO A 29 -33.61 48.48 -5.91
CA PRO A 29 -34.97 48.19 -5.45
C PRO A 29 -34.93 47.22 -4.27
N CYS A 30 -35.57 47.61 -3.18
CA CYS A 30 -35.64 46.84 -1.93
C CYS A 30 -36.47 45.58 -2.18
N SER A 31 -35.79 44.46 -2.43
CA SER A 31 -36.44 43.15 -2.39
C SER A 31 -36.70 42.79 -0.93
N THR A 32 -37.91 42.31 -0.64
CA THR A 32 -38.37 41.89 0.68
C THR A 32 -37.33 41.00 1.38
N ALA A 33 -36.83 41.45 2.53
CA ALA A 33 -35.99 40.64 3.40
C ALA A 33 -36.84 39.53 4.04
N GLN A 34 -36.43 38.28 3.87
CA GLN A 34 -37.03 37.14 4.56
C GLN A 34 -36.03 36.56 5.55
N ALA A 35 -36.46 36.38 6.80
CA ALA A 35 -35.72 35.61 7.78
C ALA A 35 -35.66 34.15 7.32
N GLY A 36 -34.45 33.58 7.22
CA GLY A 36 -34.26 32.23 6.69
C GLY A 36 -33.00 31.54 7.20
N THR A 37 -33.05 30.21 7.22
CA THR A 37 -31.90 29.32 7.47
C THR A 37 -31.35 28.81 6.15
N VAL A 38 -30.05 28.94 5.94
CA VAL A 38 -29.27 28.47 4.81
C VAL A 38 -28.39 27.31 5.26
N GLU A 39 -28.68 26.10 4.79
CA GLU A 39 -27.85 24.91 5.02
C GLU A 39 -26.82 24.75 3.89
N LEU A 40 -25.55 24.77 4.27
CA LEU A 40 -24.39 24.61 3.41
C LEU A 40 -24.14 23.13 3.08
N SER A 41 -23.64 22.85 1.88
CA SER A 41 -23.31 21.49 1.39
C SER A 41 -22.34 20.68 2.28
N GLY A 42 -21.65 21.34 3.20
CA GLY A 42 -20.77 20.73 4.21
C GLY A 42 -21.46 20.36 5.52
N GLY A 43 -22.80 20.47 5.61
CA GLY A 43 -23.59 20.15 6.82
C GLY A 43 -23.65 21.27 7.86
N GLY A 44 -23.25 22.50 7.51
CA GLY A 44 -23.34 23.66 8.41
C GLY A 44 -24.60 24.48 8.15
N GLN A 45 -25.28 24.96 9.19
CA GLN A 45 -26.47 25.81 9.07
C GLN A 45 -26.12 27.27 9.42
N LEU A 46 -26.58 28.20 8.60
CA LEU A 46 -26.44 29.66 8.76
C LEU A 46 -27.83 30.29 8.85
N THR A 47 -28.06 31.20 9.78
CA THR A 47 -29.41 31.66 10.13
C THR A 47 -29.47 33.18 10.23
N GLY A 48 -30.35 33.85 9.48
CA GLY A 48 -30.46 35.32 9.49
C GLY A 48 -31.41 35.89 8.42
N GLU A 49 -31.45 37.22 8.27
CA GLU A 49 -32.13 37.88 7.15
C GLU A 49 -31.34 37.63 5.86
N VAL A 50 -31.93 36.90 4.92
CA VAL A 50 -31.26 36.53 3.68
C VAL A 50 -31.58 37.56 2.61
N LYS A 51 -30.55 38.26 2.12
CA LYS A 51 -30.63 39.06 0.89
C LYS A 51 -29.92 38.32 -0.24
N ALA A 52 -30.70 37.87 -1.22
CA ALA A 52 -30.18 37.22 -2.42
C ALA A 52 -29.69 38.28 -3.43
N ALA A 53 -28.39 38.32 -3.72
CA ALA A 53 -27.86 39.11 -4.82
C ALA A 53 -27.96 38.28 -6.11
N LYS A 54 -28.83 38.71 -7.04
CA LYS A 54 -28.98 38.07 -8.36
C LYS A 54 -27.97 38.64 -9.35
N LYS A 55 -27.38 37.79 -10.19
CA LYS A 55 -26.66 38.21 -11.41
C LYS A 55 -27.66 38.79 -12.42
N PRO A 56 -27.21 39.55 -13.44
CA PRO A 56 -28.05 40.03 -14.54
C PRO A 56 -28.81 38.91 -15.27
N ASP A 57 -28.29 37.69 -15.19
CA ASP A 57 -28.84 36.44 -15.75
C ASP A 57 -29.84 35.71 -14.83
N GLY A 58 -30.28 36.36 -13.72
CA GLY A 58 -31.27 35.79 -12.80
C GLY A 58 -30.77 34.71 -11.82
N SER A 59 -29.54 34.20 -11.99
CA SER A 59 -28.90 33.25 -11.06
C SER A 59 -28.38 33.94 -9.78
N THR A 60 -28.52 33.29 -8.62
CA THR A 60 -28.04 33.80 -7.33
C THR A 60 -26.52 33.80 -7.27
N ALA A 61 -25.89 34.99 -7.25
CA ALA A 61 -24.44 35.14 -7.13
C ALA A 61 -23.98 34.74 -5.73
N HIS A 62 -24.55 35.41 -4.72
CA HIS A 62 -24.30 35.20 -3.31
C HIS A 62 -25.58 35.48 -2.51
N ALA A 63 -25.85 34.69 -1.48
CA ALA A 63 -26.85 34.95 -0.46
C ALA A 63 -26.16 35.58 0.75
N VAL A 64 -26.47 36.83 1.08
CA VAL A 64 -25.95 37.49 2.28
C VAL A 64 -26.93 37.23 3.41
N VAL A 65 -26.50 36.46 4.41
CA VAL A 65 -27.28 36.14 5.61
C VAL A 65 -26.87 37.10 6.71
N ARG A 66 -27.72 38.09 7.02
CA ARG A 66 -27.53 39.04 8.13
C ARG A 66 -28.08 38.43 9.41
N VAL A 67 -27.19 37.97 10.28
CA VAL A 67 -27.51 37.23 11.51
C VAL A 67 -27.87 38.21 12.64
N ASP A 68 -27.21 39.37 12.66
CA ASP A 68 -27.37 40.47 13.61
C ASP A 68 -27.02 41.82 12.92
N ASP A 69 -27.18 42.96 13.60
CA ASP A 69 -26.86 44.30 13.07
C ASP A 69 -25.37 44.44 12.70
N ASP A 70 -24.49 43.70 13.39
CA ASP A 70 -23.04 43.74 13.19
C ASP A 70 -22.45 42.52 12.44
N LEU A 71 -23.26 41.51 12.09
CA LEU A 71 -22.78 40.26 11.48
C LEU A 71 -23.57 39.87 10.22
N ALA A 72 -22.90 39.95 9.06
CA ALA A 72 -23.41 39.46 7.79
C ALA A 72 -22.44 38.45 7.14
N ILE A 73 -22.98 37.32 6.68
CA ILE A 73 -22.21 36.22 6.08
C ILE A 73 -22.63 36.05 4.62
N ALA A 74 -21.70 36.22 3.68
CA ALA A 74 -21.94 35.98 2.25
C ALA A 74 -21.70 34.50 1.89
N VAL A 75 -22.74 33.84 1.38
CA VAL A 75 -22.73 32.43 0.98
C VAL A 75 -22.82 32.31 -0.54
N ALA A 76 -21.94 31.54 -1.18
CA ALA A 76 -22.02 31.28 -2.63
C ALA A 76 -23.27 30.47 -2.99
N GLY A 77 -23.99 30.87 -4.04
CA GLY A 77 -25.38 30.45 -4.32
C GLY A 77 -25.67 28.96 -4.54
N THR A 78 -24.66 28.09 -4.63
CA THR A 78 -24.84 26.64 -4.86
C THR A 78 -25.10 25.80 -3.61
N HIS A 79 -25.13 26.42 -2.42
CA HIS A 79 -25.07 25.72 -1.12
C HIS A 79 -26.23 26.10 -0.18
N VAL A 80 -27.49 26.14 -0.63
CA VAL A 80 -28.63 26.53 0.21
C VAL A 80 -29.73 25.45 0.19
N ARG A 81 -29.86 24.67 1.27
CA ARG A 81 -31.10 23.94 1.63
C ARG A 81 -31.77 24.62 2.83
N GLN A 82 -33.09 24.70 2.83
CA GLN A 82 -33.86 25.43 3.85
C GLN A 82 -34.56 24.44 4.78
N THR A 83 -34.26 24.50 6.07
CA THR A 83 -35.10 23.89 7.12
C THR A 83 -35.05 24.73 8.39
N VAL A 84 -36.23 24.99 8.96
CA VAL A 84 -36.51 25.95 10.04
C VAL A 84 -36.59 25.25 11.39
N VAL A 85 -35.94 25.82 12.41
CA VAL A 85 -36.48 25.87 13.78
C VAL A 85 -36.29 27.30 14.29
N ALA A 86 -37.38 28.06 14.45
CA ALA A 86 -37.36 29.50 14.70
C ALA A 86 -37.10 29.89 16.17
N ALA A 87 -37.25 28.95 17.12
CA ALA A 87 -37.18 29.23 18.55
C ALA A 87 -35.76 29.54 19.04
N ASP A 88 -34.75 28.79 18.58
CA ASP A 88 -33.35 28.91 19.03
C ASP A 88 -32.71 30.27 18.67
N LEU A 89 -33.25 30.96 17.65
CA LEU A 89 -32.76 32.26 17.19
C LEU A 89 -33.23 33.44 18.03
N GLN A 90 -34.42 33.34 18.63
CA GLN A 90 -34.95 34.40 19.48
C GLN A 90 -34.17 34.45 20.80
N GLU A 91 -33.91 33.27 21.39
CA GLU A 91 -33.08 33.17 22.59
C GLU A 91 -31.64 33.59 22.32
N TYR A 92 -31.07 33.20 21.16
CA TYR A 92 -29.76 33.68 20.74
C TYR A 92 -29.68 35.21 20.68
N ARG A 93 -30.64 35.88 20.03
CA ARG A 93 -30.65 37.35 19.89
C ARG A 93 -30.76 38.06 21.24
N GLN A 94 -31.60 37.56 22.13
CA GLN A 94 -31.72 38.10 23.49
C GLN A 94 -30.40 37.97 24.27
N ARG A 95 -29.77 36.79 24.20
CA ARG A 95 -28.47 36.56 24.85
C ARG A 95 -27.34 37.37 24.20
N ALA A 96 -27.35 37.55 22.88
CA ALA A 96 -26.40 38.38 22.14
C ALA A 96 -26.50 39.86 22.54
N ALA A 97 -27.71 40.40 22.60
CA ALA A 97 -27.96 41.76 23.09
C ALA A 97 -27.50 41.94 24.55
N ALA A 98 -27.74 40.93 25.40
CA ALA A 98 -27.33 40.96 26.80
C ALA A 98 -25.81 40.82 27.02
N ALA A 99 -25.08 40.14 26.13
CA ALA A 99 -23.64 39.92 26.27
C ALA A 99 -22.81 41.21 26.07
N GLY A 100 -23.31 42.18 25.29
CA GLY A 100 -22.70 43.51 25.16
C GLY A 100 -21.22 43.49 24.76
N GLN A 101 -20.41 44.37 25.34
CA GLN A 101 -18.96 44.49 25.08
C GLN A 101 -18.10 43.84 26.19
N ASP A 102 -18.64 42.84 26.90
CA ASP A 102 -17.90 42.10 27.92
C ASP A 102 -17.31 40.80 27.35
N ALA A 103 -16.00 40.61 27.48
CA ALA A 103 -15.30 39.45 26.92
C ALA A 103 -15.80 38.13 27.53
N GLU A 104 -16.04 38.08 28.84
CA GLU A 104 -16.49 36.87 29.54
C GLU A 104 -17.95 36.53 29.18
N ALA A 105 -18.83 37.52 29.07
CA ALA A 105 -20.20 37.33 28.59
C ALA A 105 -20.23 36.83 27.13
N GLN A 106 -19.38 37.38 26.26
CA GLN A 106 -19.23 36.93 24.88
C GLN A 106 -18.71 35.47 24.81
N PHE A 107 -17.78 35.09 25.68
CA PHE A 107 -17.29 33.72 25.76
C PHE A 107 -18.36 32.73 26.23
N LYS A 108 -19.15 33.10 27.25
CA LYS A 108 -20.29 32.30 27.73
C LYS A 108 -21.35 32.12 26.65
N LEU A 109 -21.64 33.18 25.89
CA LEU A 109 -22.54 33.10 24.75
C LEU A 109 -21.99 32.17 23.66
N ALA A 110 -20.70 32.26 23.34
CA ALA A 110 -20.07 31.34 22.41
C ALA A 110 -20.26 29.88 22.86
N HIS A 111 -20.01 29.57 24.13
CA HIS A 111 -20.21 28.24 24.69
C HIS A 111 -21.67 27.77 24.54
N TRP A 112 -22.65 28.63 24.84
CA TRP A 112 -24.06 28.33 24.62
C TRP A 112 -24.37 28.08 23.14
N CYS A 113 -23.83 28.88 22.22
CA CYS A 113 -23.98 28.65 20.78
C CYS A 113 -23.43 27.29 20.36
N LYS A 114 -22.30 26.84 20.92
CA LYS A 114 -21.73 25.51 20.65
C LYS A 114 -22.65 24.39 21.09
N LEU A 115 -23.23 24.49 22.29
CA LEU A 115 -24.17 23.51 22.83
C LEU A 115 -25.45 23.40 21.99
N ASN A 116 -25.91 24.53 21.44
CA ASN A 116 -27.09 24.58 20.58
C ASN A 116 -26.76 24.41 19.08
N THR A 117 -25.57 23.91 18.74
CA THR A 117 -25.13 23.65 17.35
C THR A 117 -25.08 24.89 16.43
N LEU A 118 -25.09 26.09 17.00
CA LEU A 118 -24.91 27.38 16.31
C LEU A 118 -23.42 27.66 16.08
N LEU A 119 -22.77 26.80 15.29
CA LEU A 119 -21.31 26.81 15.09
C LEU A 119 -20.75 28.12 14.48
N PRO A 120 -21.41 28.76 13.51
CA PRO A 120 -20.97 30.06 12.98
C PRO A 120 -20.97 31.15 14.06
N GLN A 121 -22.04 31.23 14.86
CA GLN A 121 -22.20 32.20 15.95
C GLN A 121 -21.20 31.93 17.08
N HIS A 122 -20.97 30.67 17.42
CA HIS A 122 -19.91 30.27 18.35
C HIS A 122 -18.56 30.81 17.89
N ARG A 123 -18.20 30.64 16.61
CA ARG A 123 -16.91 31.13 16.09
C ARG A 123 -16.83 32.66 16.07
N TYR A 124 -17.92 33.34 15.74
CA TYR A 124 -18.01 34.80 15.81
C TYR A 124 -17.77 35.32 17.24
N HIS A 125 -18.52 34.81 18.21
CA HIS A 125 -18.42 35.26 19.61
C HIS A 125 -17.08 34.91 20.26
N LEU A 126 -16.45 33.79 19.88
CA LEU A 126 -15.06 33.51 20.25
C LEU A 126 -14.08 34.54 19.67
N THR A 127 -14.30 34.98 18.42
CA THR A 127 -13.49 36.02 17.79
C THR A 127 -13.69 37.36 18.49
N ARG A 128 -14.93 37.72 18.79
CA ARG A 128 -15.25 38.93 19.55
C ARG A 128 -14.64 38.92 20.96
N THR A 129 -14.64 37.76 21.61
CA THR A 129 -14.01 37.58 22.92
C THR A 129 -12.53 37.96 22.88
N ILE A 130 -11.77 37.50 21.87
CA ILE A 130 -10.33 37.80 21.77
C ILE A 130 -10.03 39.22 21.24
N GLU A 131 -11.01 39.89 20.62
CA GLU A 131 -10.93 41.32 20.29
C GLU A 131 -11.05 42.19 21.55
N LEU A 132 -11.91 41.78 22.49
CA LEU A 132 -12.15 42.49 23.76
C LEU A 132 -11.10 42.15 24.83
N ASP A 133 -10.72 40.88 24.96
CA ASP A 133 -9.63 40.40 25.82
C ASP A 133 -8.60 39.62 24.98
N PRO A 134 -7.53 40.30 24.51
CA PRO A 134 -6.49 39.69 23.70
C PRO A 134 -5.77 38.51 24.34
N ASP A 135 -5.80 38.33 25.66
CA ASP A 135 -5.13 37.24 26.37
C ASP A 135 -6.09 36.16 26.89
N HIS A 136 -7.36 36.20 26.45
CA HIS A 136 -8.38 35.24 26.85
C HIS A 136 -8.03 33.80 26.43
N ARG A 137 -7.39 33.05 27.35
CA ARG A 137 -6.81 31.72 27.10
C ARG A 137 -7.78 30.72 26.48
N PHE A 138 -9.02 30.68 26.98
CA PHE A 138 -9.99 29.65 26.57
C PHE A 138 -10.55 29.91 25.18
N ALA A 139 -10.91 31.16 24.86
CA ALA A 139 -11.34 31.57 23.54
C ALA A 139 -10.28 31.33 22.48
N ARG A 140 -9.01 31.67 22.78
CA ARG A 140 -7.88 31.39 21.89
C ARG A 140 -7.64 29.91 21.67
N ALA A 141 -7.65 29.10 22.73
CA ALA A 141 -7.57 27.64 22.60
C ALA A 141 -8.72 27.09 21.75
N ALA A 142 -9.96 27.58 21.95
CA ALA A 142 -11.14 27.20 21.19
C ALA A 142 -11.06 27.60 19.70
N LEU A 143 -10.36 28.71 19.39
CA LEU A 143 -10.04 29.14 18.02
C LEU A 143 -8.82 28.43 17.42
N GLY A 144 -8.12 27.58 18.17
CA GLY A 144 -6.97 26.80 17.70
C GLY A 144 -5.62 27.53 17.80
N TYR A 145 -5.53 28.57 18.63
CA TYR A 145 -4.26 29.20 19.00
C TYR A 145 -3.58 28.43 20.12
N ILE A 146 -2.26 28.44 20.09
CA ILE A 146 -1.37 27.92 21.13
C ILE A 146 -0.45 29.03 21.61
N ARG A 147 -0.11 28.99 22.90
CA ARG A 147 0.85 29.90 23.48
C ARG A 147 2.25 29.47 23.03
N HIS A 148 3.07 30.41 22.59
CA HIS A 148 4.43 30.14 22.15
C HIS A 148 5.41 30.74 23.16
N ASP A 149 6.28 29.93 23.74
CA ASP A 149 7.10 30.34 24.88
C ASP A 149 8.23 31.32 24.52
N THR A 150 8.66 31.36 23.25
CA THR A 150 9.82 32.14 22.81
C THR A 150 9.49 33.44 22.09
N LYS A 151 8.20 33.70 21.78
CA LYS A 151 7.72 34.99 21.26
C LYS A 151 6.56 35.42 22.15
N SER A 152 6.55 36.67 22.60
CA SER A 152 5.40 37.27 23.29
C SER A 152 4.19 37.27 22.35
N GLY A 153 3.43 36.18 22.29
CA GLY A 153 2.30 36.06 21.38
C GLY A 153 1.70 34.68 21.22
N TRP A 154 0.41 34.68 20.88
CA TRP A 154 -0.37 33.51 20.52
C TRP A 154 -0.20 33.21 19.03
N ILE A 155 0.11 31.96 18.69
CA ILE A 155 0.31 31.52 17.31
C ILE A 155 -0.80 30.53 16.95
N SER A 156 -1.33 30.62 15.73
CA SER A 156 -2.27 29.61 15.23
C SER A 156 -1.55 28.27 15.12
N ALA A 157 -2.09 27.23 15.77
CA ALA A 157 -1.54 25.88 15.67
C ALA A 157 -1.51 25.39 14.20
N GLU A 158 -2.42 25.91 13.37
CA GLU A 158 -2.44 25.67 11.93
C GLU A 158 -1.27 26.32 11.21
N ALA A 159 -0.96 27.58 11.55
CA ALA A 159 0.17 28.31 10.99
C ALA A 159 1.50 27.66 11.40
N LEU A 160 1.64 27.25 12.67
CA LEU A 160 2.83 26.54 13.16
C LEU A 160 3.06 25.24 12.39
N ARG A 161 2.00 24.46 12.13
CA ARG A 161 2.13 23.21 11.36
C ARG A 161 2.50 23.46 9.90
N ARG A 162 1.98 24.53 9.28
CA ARG A 162 2.39 24.94 7.93
C ARG A 162 3.84 25.39 7.88
N ASP A 163 4.30 26.11 8.89
CA ASP A 163 5.71 26.52 9.04
C ASP A 163 6.64 25.30 9.16
N GLN A 164 6.18 24.24 9.84
CA GLN A 164 6.83 22.92 9.86
C GLN A 164 6.74 22.14 8.54
N GLY A 165 6.18 22.74 7.48
CA GLY A 165 6.02 22.11 6.16
C GLY A 165 4.87 21.09 6.06
N LEU A 166 4.00 21.00 7.08
CA LEU A 166 2.89 20.06 7.09
C LEU A 166 1.66 20.67 6.41
N ILE A 167 0.92 19.81 5.70
CA ILE A 167 -0.36 20.15 5.08
C ILE A 167 -1.49 19.34 5.72
N ARG A 168 -2.69 19.91 5.68
CA ARG A 168 -3.89 19.27 6.22
C ARG A 168 -4.44 18.26 5.21
N ALA A 169 -4.34 16.97 5.54
CA ALA A 169 -4.97 15.88 4.80
C ALA A 169 -6.19 15.33 5.56
N LYS A 170 -6.94 14.42 4.92
CA LYS A 170 -8.13 13.78 5.51
C LYS A 170 -7.86 13.08 6.84
N ARG A 171 -6.64 12.56 7.03
CA ARG A 171 -6.19 11.83 8.25
C ARG A 171 -5.25 12.68 9.13
N GLY A 172 -5.36 14.01 9.07
CA GLY A 172 -4.57 14.92 9.89
C GLY A 172 -3.44 15.59 9.13
N TRP A 173 -2.42 16.05 9.86
CA TRP A 173 -1.29 16.80 9.30
C TRP A 173 -0.22 15.86 8.79
N VAL A 174 0.25 16.10 7.57
CA VAL A 174 1.19 15.22 6.88
C VAL A 174 2.12 16.04 6.00
N LEU A 175 3.32 15.55 5.78
CA LEU A 175 4.24 16.13 4.80
C LEU A 175 3.69 15.94 3.37
N PRO A 176 3.80 16.91 2.45
CA PRO A 176 3.34 16.78 1.07
C PRO A 176 3.90 15.55 0.34
N GLU A 177 5.17 15.22 0.53
CA GLU A 177 5.81 14.05 -0.07
C GLU A 177 5.15 12.74 0.37
N VAL A 178 4.93 12.58 1.68
CA VAL A 178 4.27 11.39 2.24
C VAL A 178 2.83 11.26 1.70
N LEU A 179 2.11 12.38 1.55
CA LEU A 179 0.78 12.36 0.95
C LEU A 179 0.83 11.96 -0.52
N ALA A 180 1.80 12.47 -1.28
CA ALA A 180 1.99 12.12 -2.68
C ALA A 180 2.29 10.62 -2.85
N SER A 181 3.22 10.06 -2.08
CA SER A 181 3.55 8.62 -2.11
C SER A 181 2.35 7.75 -1.74
N ARG A 182 1.54 8.17 -0.75
CA ARG A 182 0.29 7.47 -0.40
C ARG A 182 -0.73 7.50 -1.54
N ASN A 183 -0.94 8.66 -2.14
CA ASN A 183 -1.86 8.80 -3.27
C ASN A 183 -1.41 7.96 -4.47
N GLN A 184 -0.10 7.90 -4.73
CA GLN A 184 0.47 7.04 -5.77
C GLN A 184 0.25 5.55 -5.46
N ALA A 185 0.46 5.13 -4.21
CA ALA A 185 0.19 3.76 -3.80
C ALA A 185 -1.30 3.39 -3.92
N ASP A 186 -2.20 4.29 -3.51
CA ASP A 186 -3.65 4.11 -3.64
C ASP A 186 -4.06 4.00 -5.11
N GLU A 187 -3.47 4.81 -6.00
CA GLU A 187 -3.75 4.74 -7.43
C GLU A 187 -3.21 3.46 -8.05
N ALA A 188 -1.98 3.05 -7.71
CA ALA A 188 -1.41 1.79 -8.15
C ALA A 188 -2.25 0.58 -7.71
N ASP A 189 -2.76 0.59 -6.47
CA ASP A 189 -3.67 -0.46 -5.97
C ASP A 189 -5.00 -0.50 -6.76
N LYS A 190 -5.59 0.66 -7.06
CA LYS A 190 -6.80 0.72 -7.90
C LYS A 190 -6.53 0.17 -9.30
N GLN A 191 -5.43 0.57 -9.93
CA GLN A 191 -5.05 0.09 -11.26
C GLN A 191 -4.80 -1.43 -11.24
N SER A 192 -4.09 -1.95 -10.23
CA SER A 192 -3.90 -3.39 -10.05
C SER A 192 -5.24 -4.14 -9.94
N LYS A 193 -6.19 -3.63 -9.13
CA LYS A 193 -7.54 -4.22 -9.01
C LYS A 193 -8.34 -4.18 -10.31
N LEU A 194 -8.19 -3.13 -11.11
CA LEU A 194 -8.79 -3.06 -12.45
C LEU A 194 -8.18 -4.11 -13.37
N TRP A 195 -6.86 -4.25 -13.35
CA TRP A 195 -6.14 -5.27 -14.11
C TRP A 195 -6.52 -6.70 -13.71
N ILE A 196 -6.69 -7.00 -12.43
CA ILE A 196 -7.13 -8.33 -11.98
C ILE A 196 -8.47 -8.70 -12.62
N ARG A 197 -9.43 -7.76 -12.66
CA ARG A 197 -10.74 -7.99 -13.30
C ARG A 197 -10.61 -8.13 -14.82
N LYS A 198 -9.87 -7.22 -15.46
CA LYS A 198 -9.67 -7.19 -16.91
C LYS A 198 -8.96 -8.47 -17.40
N PHE A 199 -7.83 -8.81 -16.79
CA PHE A 199 -7.02 -9.96 -17.17
C PHE A 199 -7.77 -11.28 -16.96
N ARG A 200 -8.56 -11.41 -15.89
CA ARG A 200 -9.41 -12.59 -15.68
C ARG A 200 -10.44 -12.77 -16.80
N ARG A 201 -11.03 -11.68 -17.30
CA ARG A 201 -11.92 -11.73 -18.47
C ARG A 201 -11.16 -12.19 -19.71
N LEU A 202 -10.00 -11.62 -19.98
CA LEU A 202 -9.14 -12.01 -21.11
C LEU A 202 -8.72 -13.48 -21.04
N HIS A 203 -8.30 -13.94 -19.86
CA HIS A 203 -7.95 -15.34 -19.62
C HIS A 203 -9.11 -16.29 -19.96
N ASN A 204 -10.32 -16.00 -19.47
CA ASN A 204 -11.49 -16.83 -19.74
C ASN A 204 -11.86 -16.86 -21.24
N ASN A 205 -11.70 -15.75 -21.94
CA ASN A 205 -11.93 -15.69 -23.38
C ASN A 205 -10.85 -16.44 -24.17
N ALA A 206 -9.59 -16.25 -23.80
CA ALA A 206 -8.45 -16.97 -24.38
C ALA A 206 -8.58 -18.49 -24.25
N ILE A 207 -9.05 -18.99 -23.09
CA ILE A 207 -9.33 -20.42 -22.90
C ILE A 207 -10.39 -20.94 -23.88
N ARG A 208 -11.35 -20.10 -24.27
CA ARG A 208 -12.40 -20.43 -25.26
C ARG A 208 -11.91 -20.32 -26.72
N GLY A 209 -10.64 -20.00 -26.95
CA GLY A 209 -10.06 -19.86 -28.28
C GLY A 209 -10.23 -18.49 -28.92
N ASP A 210 -10.57 -17.46 -28.14
CA ASP A 210 -10.65 -16.08 -28.63
C ASP A 210 -9.26 -15.54 -28.98
N SER A 211 -9.01 -15.35 -30.28
CA SER A 211 -7.74 -14.85 -30.81
C SER A 211 -7.49 -13.37 -30.48
N GLU A 212 -8.54 -12.56 -30.35
CA GLU A 212 -8.42 -11.14 -29.97
C GLU A 212 -8.00 -11.04 -28.51
N ALA A 213 -8.60 -11.85 -27.63
CA ALA A 213 -8.17 -11.91 -26.23
C ALA A 213 -6.71 -12.37 -26.10
N MET A 214 -6.27 -13.32 -26.92
CA MET A 214 -4.87 -13.75 -26.96
C MET A 214 -3.93 -12.65 -27.42
N ALA A 215 -4.28 -11.91 -28.47
CA ALA A 215 -3.50 -10.78 -28.95
C ALA A 215 -3.41 -9.67 -27.91
N GLU A 216 -4.53 -9.35 -27.23
CA GLU A 216 -4.55 -8.35 -26.17
C GLU A 216 -3.66 -8.75 -25.00
N ILE A 217 -3.70 -10.03 -24.58
CA ILE A 217 -2.80 -10.56 -23.54
C ILE A 217 -1.33 -10.36 -23.94
N GLN A 218 -0.95 -10.70 -25.18
CA GLN A 218 0.44 -10.64 -25.63
C GLN A 218 0.99 -9.21 -25.70
N ALA A 219 0.12 -8.23 -25.95
CA ALA A 219 0.42 -6.81 -26.06
C ALA A 219 0.47 -6.06 -24.71
N ILE A 220 0.25 -6.73 -23.57
CA ILE A 220 0.30 -6.08 -22.26
C ILE A 220 1.75 -5.69 -21.92
N GLU A 221 1.98 -4.40 -21.72
CA GLU A 221 3.25 -3.83 -21.24
C GLU A 221 3.11 -3.05 -19.92
N ASP A 222 1.88 -2.91 -19.41
CA ASP A 222 1.61 -2.14 -18.19
C ASP A 222 2.11 -2.89 -16.93
N PRO A 223 3.07 -2.34 -16.17
CA PRO A 223 3.55 -2.96 -14.93
C PRO A 223 2.46 -3.21 -13.89
N ALA A 224 1.37 -2.44 -13.89
CA ALA A 224 0.24 -2.64 -12.99
C ALA A 224 -0.50 -3.97 -13.26
N ALA A 225 -0.31 -4.58 -14.44
CA ALA A 225 -0.89 -5.87 -14.80
C ALA A 225 -0.18 -7.06 -14.14
N THR A 226 1.03 -6.87 -13.60
CA THR A 226 1.89 -7.96 -13.08
C THR A 226 1.15 -8.87 -12.12
N GLN A 227 0.49 -8.31 -11.11
CA GLN A 227 -0.20 -9.08 -10.08
C GLN A 227 -1.34 -9.92 -10.69
N ALA A 228 -2.03 -9.40 -11.70
CA ALA A 228 -3.10 -10.10 -12.37
C ALA A 228 -2.58 -11.29 -13.20
N ILE A 229 -1.50 -11.08 -13.95
CA ILE A 229 -0.84 -12.12 -14.77
C ILE A 229 -0.30 -13.22 -13.86
N ALA A 230 0.43 -12.84 -12.81
CA ALA A 230 0.99 -13.77 -11.83
C ALA A 230 -0.11 -14.61 -11.16
N ALA A 231 -1.17 -13.96 -10.68
CA ALA A 231 -2.26 -14.66 -10.02
C ALA A 231 -2.93 -15.72 -10.92
N GLU A 232 -3.15 -15.42 -12.20
CA GLU A 232 -3.72 -16.41 -13.12
C GLU A 232 -2.70 -17.48 -13.56
N LEU A 233 -1.42 -17.16 -13.70
CA LEU A 233 -0.38 -18.16 -13.97
C LEU A 233 -0.32 -19.23 -12.86
N LEU A 234 -0.38 -18.79 -11.60
CA LEU A 234 -0.34 -19.68 -10.44
C LEU A 234 -1.66 -20.44 -10.29
N ARG A 235 -2.82 -19.76 -10.46
CA ARG A 235 -4.14 -20.40 -10.36
C ARG A 235 -4.36 -21.46 -11.45
N SER A 236 -3.91 -21.19 -12.68
CA SER A 236 -4.10 -22.08 -13.83
C SER A 236 -3.23 -23.34 -13.77
N ARG A 237 -2.29 -23.45 -12.82
CA ARG A 237 -1.43 -24.63 -12.59
C ARG A 237 -2.25 -25.91 -12.39
N ASN A 238 -3.37 -25.82 -11.68
CA ASN A 238 -4.24 -26.96 -11.36
C ASN A 238 -5.48 -27.04 -12.27
N SER A 239 -5.46 -26.37 -13.42
CA SER A 239 -6.58 -26.42 -14.36
C SER A 239 -6.72 -27.80 -15.00
N LYS A 240 -7.96 -28.25 -15.23
CA LYS A 240 -8.24 -29.53 -15.92
C LYS A 240 -7.87 -29.51 -17.40
N GLY A 241 -7.77 -28.32 -18.01
CA GLY A 241 -7.41 -28.16 -19.42
C GLY A 241 -5.91 -28.02 -19.63
N ASN A 242 -5.40 -28.45 -20.78
CA ASN A 242 -4.01 -28.20 -21.17
C ASN A 242 -3.83 -26.72 -21.55
N LEU A 243 -3.36 -25.92 -20.60
CA LEU A 243 -3.11 -24.49 -20.78
C LEU A 243 -1.62 -24.16 -20.96
N ARG A 244 -0.76 -25.14 -21.27
CA ARG A 244 0.70 -24.95 -21.32
C ARG A 244 1.10 -23.77 -22.22
N SER A 245 0.57 -23.70 -23.43
CA SER A 245 0.89 -22.63 -24.39
C SER A 245 0.45 -21.25 -23.88
N LEU A 246 -0.71 -21.15 -23.24
CA LEU A 246 -1.21 -19.92 -22.65
C LEU A 246 -0.37 -19.49 -21.44
N ARG A 247 -0.04 -20.43 -20.55
CA ARG A 247 0.82 -20.19 -19.39
C ARG A 247 2.24 -19.77 -19.80
N MET A 248 2.74 -20.31 -20.91
CA MET A 248 4.03 -19.90 -21.49
C MET A 248 4.01 -18.42 -21.91
N VAL A 249 2.89 -17.93 -22.47
CA VAL A 249 2.72 -16.50 -22.76
C VAL A 249 2.81 -15.66 -21.49
N TYR A 250 2.22 -16.13 -20.38
CA TYR A 250 2.27 -15.43 -19.10
C TYR A 250 3.68 -15.35 -18.52
N VAL A 251 4.45 -16.45 -18.58
CA VAL A 251 5.86 -16.47 -18.17
C VAL A 251 6.67 -15.45 -18.96
N LYS A 252 6.51 -15.40 -20.29
CA LYS A 252 7.20 -14.43 -21.15
C LYS A 252 6.76 -12.99 -20.93
N LEU A 253 5.49 -12.76 -20.59
CA LEU A 253 4.98 -11.44 -20.21
C LEU A 253 5.62 -10.97 -18.90
N LEU A 254 5.60 -11.81 -17.86
CA LEU A 254 6.24 -11.50 -16.58
C LEU A 254 7.74 -11.22 -16.77
N GLY A 255 8.42 -12.01 -17.61
CA GLY A 255 9.80 -11.77 -18.01
C GLY A 255 10.01 -10.36 -18.54
N ARG A 256 9.19 -9.90 -19.50
CA ARG A 256 9.29 -8.54 -20.09
C ARG A 256 9.03 -7.39 -19.11
N LEU A 257 8.21 -7.59 -18.08
CA LEU A 257 7.79 -6.51 -17.17
C LEU A 257 8.87 -6.10 -16.14
N HIS A 258 9.91 -6.91 -15.95
CA HIS A 258 11.12 -6.61 -15.15
C HIS A 258 10.89 -5.93 -13.78
N ASN A 259 9.85 -6.31 -13.05
CA ASN A 259 9.56 -5.75 -11.73
C ASN A 259 9.59 -6.83 -10.63
N SER A 260 9.57 -6.40 -9.37
CA SER A 260 9.72 -7.29 -8.21
C SER A 260 8.64 -8.36 -8.12
N GLY A 261 7.39 -8.03 -8.46
CA GLY A 261 6.29 -8.99 -8.47
C GLY A 261 6.46 -10.06 -9.55
N ALA A 262 6.95 -9.68 -10.72
CA ALA A 262 7.26 -10.62 -11.80
C ALA A 262 8.41 -11.54 -11.42
N VAL A 263 9.52 -10.98 -10.91
CA VAL A 263 10.69 -11.76 -10.45
C VAL A 263 10.28 -12.75 -9.37
N SER A 264 9.56 -12.31 -8.33
CA SER A 264 9.09 -13.21 -7.27
C SER A 264 8.25 -14.36 -7.81
N THR A 265 7.40 -14.10 -8.82
CA THR A 265 6.55 -15.13 -9.43
C THR A 265 7.38 -16.12 -10.23
N LEU A 266 8.31 -15.64 -11.06
CA LEU A 266 9.20 -16.51 -11.84
C LEU A 266 10.11 -17.35 -10.94
N VAL A 267 10.53 -16.79 -9.80
CA VAL A 267 11.31 -17.52 -8.79
C VAL A 267 10.49 -18.68 -8.21
N GLU A 268 9.22 -18.46 -7.87
CA GLU A 268 8.31 -19.51 -7.42
C GLU A 268 8.09 -20.58 -8.50
N MET A 269 7.91 -20.17 -9.75
CA MET A 269 7.77 -21.07 -10.90
C MET A 269 9.01 -21.96 -11.08
N GLY A 270 10.22 -21.40 -10.94
CA GLY A 270 11.46 -22.16 -11.00
C GLY A 270 11.55 -23.31 -9.99
N LEU A 271 10.97 -23.14 -8.80
CA LEU A 271 10.98 -24.14 -7.72
C LEU A 271 9.85 -25.15 -7.83
N ASN A 272 8.62 -24.65 -8.01
CA ASN A 272 7.40 -25.40 -7.72
C ASN A 272 6.58 -25.77 -8.97
N GLU A 273 6.98 -25.33 -10.16
CA GLU A 273 6.28 -25.68 -11.39
C GLU A 273 6.56 -27.13 -11.77
N SER A 274 5.48 -27.88 -12.06
CA SER A 274 5.58 -29.27 -12.49
C SER A 274 5.96 -29.41 -13.96
N ASP A 275 5.44 -28.53 -14.82
CA ASP A 275 5.78 -28.52 -16.26
C ASP A 275 7.22 -28.02 -16.47
N GLU A 276 8.06 -28.89 -17.02
CA GLU A 276 9.49 -28.62 -17.22
C GLU A 276 9.75 -27.43 -18.13
N LEU A 277 9.00 -27.30 -19.23
CA LEU A 277 9.14 -26.20 -20.18
C LEU A 277 8.83 -24.85 -19.53
N LEU A 278 7.75 -24.78 -18.74
CA LEU A 278 7.39 -23.55 -18.02
C LEU A 278 8.41 -23.21 -16.93
N ARG A 279 8.92 -24.22 -16.23
CA ARG A 279 9.94 -24.07 -15.19
C ARG A 279 11.25 -23.53 -15.78
N GLU A 280 11.76 -24.17 -16.82
CA GLU A 280 12.99 -23.76 -17.49
C GLU A 280 12.89 -22.38 -18.13
N GLU A 281 11.77 -22.06 -18.79
CA GLU A 281 11.59 -20.72 -19.34
C GLU A 281 11.57 -19.68 -18.21
N SER A 282 10.94 -19.97 -17.07
CA SER A 282 10.94 -19.05 -15.93
C SER A 282 12.35 -18.78 -15.41
N LEU A 283 13.19 -19.82 -15.31
CA LEU A 283 14.59 -19.72 -14.92
C LEU A 283 15.42 -18.95 -15.97
N ARG A 284 15.17 -19.19 -17.26
CA ARG A 284 15.81 -18.45 -18.36
C ARG A 284 15.46 -16.96 -18.35
N GLN A 285 14.22 -16.59 -18.04
CA GLN A 285 13.84 -15.18 -17.89
C GLN A 285 14.59 -14.54 -16.70
N LEU A 286 14.77 -15.29 -15.60
CA LEU A 286 15.51 -14.82 -14.44
C LEU A 286 17.02 -14.63 -14.68
N THR A 287 17.63 -15.36 -15.62
CA THR A 287 19.05 -15.11 -15.99
C THR A 287 19.22 -13.75 -16.67
N GLN A 288 18.20 -13.26 -17.37
CA GLN A 288 18.20 -11.93 -17.98
C GLN A 288 17.91 -10.84 -16.94
N TYR A 289 16.96 -11.09 -16.04
CA TYR A 289 16.59 -10.13 -15.00
C TYR A 289 16.10 -10.83 -13.72
N GLY A 290 16.78 -10.57 -12.59
CA GLY A 290 16.42 -11.14 -11.28
C GLY A 290 17.30 -12.30 -10.80
N ALA A 291 18.42 -12.58 -11.47
CA ALA A 291 19.36 -13.64 -11.11
C ALA A 291 19.79 -13.57 -9.63
N SER A 292 20.16 -12.38 -9.14
CA SER A 292 20.56 -12.20 -7.73
C SER A 292 19.43 -12.57 -6.76
N SER A 293 18.18 -12.19 -7.05
CA SER A 293 17.02 -12.54 -6.24
C SER A 293 16.73 -14.04 -6.28
N ALA A 294 16.92 -14.69 -7.44
CA ALA A 294 16.76 -16.12 -7.61
C ALA A 294 17.81 -16.88 -6.78
N VAL A 295 19.10 -16.55 -6.92
CA VAL A 295 20.19 -17.16 -6.14
C VAL A 295 19.99 -16.96 -4.64
N ALA A 296 19.64 -15.74 -4.22
CA ALA A 296 19.36 -15.45 -2.81
C ALA A 296 18.19 -16.26 -2.24
N THR A 297 17.24 -16.66 -3.08
CA THR A 297 16.11 -17.52 -2.68
C THR A 297 16.47 -18.99 -2.69
N TYR A 298 17.23 -19.46 -3.69
CA TYR A 298 17.51 -20.89 -3.89
C TYR A 298 18.68 -21.40 -3.05
N ALA A 299 19.75 -20.62 -2.89
CA ALA A 299 20.95 -21.08 -2.17
C ALA A 299 20.67 -21.51 -0.71
N PRO A 300 19.82 -20.82 0.08
CA PRO A 300 19.46 -21.29 1.42
C PRO A 300 18.70 -22.63 1.43
N LEU A 301 17.92 -22.93 0.37
CA LEU A 301 17.11 -24.15 0.29
C LEU A 301 17.94 -25.42 0.10
N LEU A 302 19.21 -25.29 -0.30
CA LEU A 302 20.16 -26.41 -0.33
C LEU A 302 20.41 -27.04 1.04
N ARG A 303 20.13 -26.31 2.13
CA ARG A 303 20.24 -26.77 3.51
C ARG A 303 18.90 -27.25 4.10
N SER A 304 17.86 -27.35 3.27
CA SER A 304 16.55 -27.80 3.72
C SER A 304 16.58 -29.26 4.19
N THR A 305 15.77 -29.56 5.19
CA THR A 305 15.55 -30.94 5.65
C THR A 305 14.78 -31.79 4.64
N SER A 306 14.10 -31.17 3.67
CA SER A 306 13.37 -31.88 2.62
C SER A 306 14.26 -32.13 1.40
N PRO A 307 14.61 -33.40 1.08
CA PRO A 307 15.43 -33.68 -0.10
C PRO A 307 14.80 -33.22 -1.41
N SER A 308 13.46 -33.18 -1.49
CA SER A 308 12.78 -32.66 -2.70
C SER A 308 12.99 -31.16 -2.89
N GLN A 309 13.10 -30.39 -1.81
CA GLN A 309 13.39 -28.96 -1.88
C GLN A 309 14.85 -28.71 -2.23
N VAL A 310 15.77 -29.51 -1.66
CA VAL A 310 17.19 -29.45 -2.02
C VAL A 310 17.37 -29.74 -3.51
N GLU A 311 16.74 -30.81 -4.02
CA GLU A 311 16.78 -31.14 -5.45
C GLU A 311 16.17 -30.05 -6.33
N ALA A 312 15.02 -29.49 -5.94
CA ALA A 312 14.37 -28.43 -6.70
C ALA A 312 15.21 -27.14 -6.75
N ALA A 313 15.82 -26.76 -5.62
CA ALA A 313 16.70 -25.60 -5.53
C ALA A 313 18.00 -25.82 -6.32
N ALA A 314 18.61 -26.99 -6.21
CA ALA A 314 19.80 -27.35 -6.98
C ALA A 314 19.53 -27.32 -8.48
N ARG A 315 18.42 -27.92 -8.92
CA ARG A 315 18.00 -27.88 -10.33
C ARG A 315 17.74 -26.46 -10.82
N ALA A 316 17.21 -25.57 -9.98
CA ALA A 316 17.02 -24.18 -10.35
C ALA A 316 18.37 -23.43 -10.43
N LEU A 317 19.29 -23.73 -9.52
CA LEU A 317 20.62 -23.13 -9.46
C LEU A 317 21.53 -23.53 -10.63
N THR A 318 21.26 -24.62 -11.36
CA THR A 318 22.03 -24.96 -12.58
C THR A 318 22.02 -23.84 -13.62
N PHE A 319 20.98 -22.99 -13.63
CA PHE A 319 20.88 -21.80 -14.48
C PHE A 319 21.70 -20.61 -13.97
N PHE A 320 22.18 -20.68 -12.73
CA PHE A 320 22.95 -19.64 -12.04
C PHE A 320 24.21 -20.24 -11.39
N PRO A 321 25.12 -20.85 -12.18
CA PRO A 321 26.32 -21.46 -11.62
C PRO A 321 27.19 -20.40 -10.95
N ASP A 322 27.42 -20.55 -9.65
CA ASP A 322 28.25 -19.63 -8.85
C ASP A 322 29.37 -20.42 -8.13
N PRO A 323 30.63 -20.26 -8.57
CA PRO A 323 31.77 -20.90 -7.91
C PRO A 323 31.94 -20.53 -6.43
N GLU A 324 31.44 -19.37 -5.98
CA GLU A 324 31.53 -18.98 -4.56
C GLU A 324 30.64 -19.86 -3.67
N LEU A 325 29.60 -20.47 -4.23
CA LEU A 325 28.71 -21.40 -3.55
C LEU A 325 29.21 -22.85 -3.60
N ALA A 326 30.42 -23.12 -4.10
CA ALA A 326 30.96 -24.48 -4.24
C ALA A 326 30.81 -25.33 -2.97
N PHE A 327 31.16 -24.80 -1.81
CA PHE A 327 31.02 -25.54 -0.55
C PHE A 327 29.56 -25.80 -0.17
N ASN A 328 28.66 -24.85 -0.43
CA ASN A 328 27.23 -25.04 -0.21
C ASN A 328 26.66 -26.13 -1.12
N TYR A 329 27.15 -26.23 -2.36
CA TYR A 329 26.79 -27.31 -3.27
C TYR A 329 27.34 -28.65 -2.76
N VAL A 330 28.60 -28.70 -2.34
CA VAL A 330 29.19 -29.94 -1.78
C VAL A 330 28.42 -30.42 -0.55
N ASP A 331 28.06 -29.52 0.36
CA ASP A 331 27.27 -29.83 1.56
C ASP A 331 25.87 -30.40 1.24
N ALA A 332 25.35 -30.12 0.05
CA ALA A 332 24.02 -30.55 -0.39
C ALA A 332 24.06 -31.78 -1.32
N LEU A 333 25.24 -32.34 -1.60
CA LEU A 333 25.43 -33.41 -2.58
C LEU A 333 24.72 -34.71 -2.18
N VAL A 334 24.73 -35.01 -0.88
CA VAL A 334 24.00 -36.12 -0.28
C VAL A 334 23.27 -35.63 0.96
N THR A 335 21.95 -35.83 1.02
CA THR A 335 21.16 -35.52 2.22
C THR A 335 20.61 -36.78 2.86
N GLU A 336 20.18 -36.68 4.12
CA GLU A 336 19.57 -37.79 4.84
C GLU A 336 18.08 -37.55 5.06
N LYS A 337 17.26 -38.53 4.68
CA LYS A 337 15.81 -38.52 4.93
C LYS A 337 15.46 -39.53 6.00
N GLN A 338 14.88 -39.07 7.09
CA GLN A 338 14.28 -39.92 8.11
C GLN A 338 12.84 -40.26 7.71
N SER A 339 12.51 -41.55 7.55
CA SER A 339 11.14 -42.03 7.36
C SER A 339 10.72 -42.90 8.54
N LYS A 340 9.52 -42.65 9.06
CA LYS A 340 8.90 -43.54 10.06
C LYS A 340 8.28 -44.71 9.32
N ILE A 341 8.80 -45.90 9.54
CA ILE A 341 8.22 -47.14 9.00
C ILE A 341 7.52 -47.83 10.16
N GLN A 342 6.24 -48.11 9.97
CA GLN A 342 5.48 -48.97 10.86
C GLN A 342 5.84 -50.42 10.54
N VAL A 343 6.50 -51.10 11.48
CA VAL A 343 6.88 -52.51 11.31
C VAL A 343 6.07 -53.31 12.32
N GLY A 344 5.09 -54.07 11.82
CA GLY A 344 4.22 -54.94 12.61
C GLY A 344 2.74 -54.73 12.27
N SER A 345 2.03 -55.84 12.06
CA SER A 345 0.56 -55.88 12.18
C SER A 345 0.23 -55.48 13.61
N GLY A 346 -0.56 -54.42 13.79
CA GLY A 346 -0.86 -53.84 15.09
C GLY A 346 -1.38 -54.91 16.03
N GLY A 347 -0.55 -55.33 16.98
CA GLY A 347 -0.93 -56.26 18.03
C GLY A 347 -2.05 -55.62 18.85
N THR A 348 -3.19 -56.29 18.91
CA THR A 348 -4.29 -55.86 19.77
C THR A 348 -3.91 -56.17 21.21
N GLN A 349 -3.55 -55.15 21.99
CA GLN A 349 -3.28 -55.33 23.41
C GLN A 349 -4.55 -54.97 24.20
N ALA A 350 -5.11 -55.94 24.91
CA ALA A 350 -6.21 -55.72 25.84
C ALA A 350 -5.63 -55.16 27.15
N GLY A 351 -5.98 -53.92 27.48
CA GLY A 351 -5.60 -53.27 28.73
C GLY A 351 -6.78 -53.23 29.69
N PHE A 352 -6.56 -53.70 30.92
CA PHE A 352 -7.50 -53.52 32.03
C PHE A 352 -7.11 -52.26 32.79
N GLY A 353 -7.96 -51.23 32.73
CA GLY A 353 -7.83 -50.05 33.58
C GLY A 353 -8.42 -50.32 34.96
N ASP A 354 -7.90 -49.64 35.99
CA ASP A 354 -8.29 -49.78 37.41
C ASP A 354 -9.78 -49.45 37.69
N ASN A 355 -10.50 -48.92 36.69
CA ASN A 355 -11.94 -48.65 36.72
C ASN A 355 -12.81 -49.71 35.99
N GLY A 356 -12.26 -50.89 35.68
CA GLY A 356 -13.05 -52.01 35.11
C GLY A 356 -13.45 -51.88 33.63
N VAL A 357 -13.00 -50.82 32.93
CA VAL A 357 -13.18 -50.68 31.49
C VAL A 357 -12.07 -51.45 30.76
N SER A 358 -12.46 -52.49 30.03
CA SER A 358 -11.60 -53.18 29.08
C SER A 358 -11.55 -52.41 27.77
N GLY A 359 -10.37 -51.95 27.37
CA GLY A 359 -10.14 -51.29 26.09
C GLY A 359 -9.11 -52.05 25.25
N LEU A 360 -9.40 -52.23 23.95
CA LEU A 360 -8.43 -52.74 22.99
C LEU A 360 -7.61 -51.55 22.46
N SER A 361 -6.30 -51.53 22.71
CA SER A 361 -5.38 -50.54 22.14
C SER A 361 -4.46 -51.22 21.13
N GLN A 362 -4.47 -50.72 19.90
CA GLN A 362 -3.64 -51.23 18.80
C GLN A 362 -2.31 -50.49 18.81
N GLY A 363 -1.28 -51.07 19.44
CA GLY A 363 0.05 -50.49 19.53
C GLY A 363 0.91 -50.89 18.33
N ALA A 364 1.14 -49.98 17.40
CA ALA A 364 2.11 -50.18 16.34
C ALA A 364 3.46 -49.53 16.69
N GLN A 365 4.53 -50.31 16.71
CA GLN A 365 5.87 -49.74 16.90
C GLN A 365 6.32 -49.05 15.60
N THR A 366 6.77 -47.79 15.74
CA THR A 366 7.30 -47.00 14.63
C THR A 366 8.81 -46.91 14.77
N PHE A 367 9.53 -47.32 13.73
CA PHE A 367 10.99 -47.19 13.65
C PHE A 367 11.36 -46.08 12.67
N THR A 368 12.39 -45.30 13.01
CA THR A 368 12.93 -44.27 12.12
C THR A 368 14.02 -44.92 11.26
N ARG A 369 13.80 -44.98 9.95
CA ARG A 369 14.80 -45.39 8.96
C ARG A 369 15.41 -44.15 8.31
N THR A 370 16.71 -43.94 8.51
CA THR A 370 17.47 -42.94 7.77
C THR A 370 17.84 -43.51 6.40
N THR A 371 17.49 -42.80 5.33
CA THR A 371 17.84 -43.14 3.95
C THR A 371 18.60 -41.99 3.33
N SER A 372 19.82 -42.23 2.87
CA SER A 372 20.62 -41.23 2.15
C SER A 372 20.05 -41.00 0.75
N VAL A 373 19.85 -39.74 0.39
CA VAL A 373 19.35 -39.28 -0.91
C VAL A 373 20.48 -38.55 -1.62
N ARG A 374 20.76 -38.97 -2.85
CA ARG A 374 21.74 -38.34 -3.73
C ARG A 374 21.04 -37.29 -4.60
N HIS A 375 21.72 -36.18 -4.86
CA HIS A 375 21.17 -35.06 -5.63
C HIS A 375 21.86 -34.88 -6.99
N PRO A 376 21.31 -35.42 -8.09
CA PRO A 376 21.89 -35.30 -9.42
C PRO A 376 22.11 -33.86 -9.87
N ALA A 377 21.15 -32.96 -9.60
CA ALA A 377 21.29 -31.55 -9.98
C ALA A 377 22.44 -30.84 -9.25
N VAL A 378 22.75 -31.25 -8.01
CA VAL A 378 23.92 -30.74 -7.27
C VAL A 378 25.22 -31.25 -7.89
N LEU A 379 25.27 -32.52 -8.30
CA LEU A 379 26.44 -33.06 -8.99
C LEU A 379 26.67 -32.34 -10.33
N GLU A 380 25.60 -32.06 -11.07
CA GLU A 380 25.67 -31.27 -12.31
C GLU A 380 26.23 -29.87 -12.05
N LEU A 381 25.72 -29.17 -11.03
CA LEU A 381 26.25 -27.88 -10.59
C LEU A 381 27.75 -27.90 -10.31
N LEU A 382 28.22 -28.88 -9.54
CA LEU A 382 29.64 -29.05 -9.21
C LEU A 382 30.49 -29.25 -10.47
N LYS A 383 30.01 -30.04 -11.42
CA LYS A 383 30.68 -30.25 -12.72
C LYS A 383 30.68 -29.00 -13.60
N THR A 384 29.62 -28.19 -13.53
CA THR A 384 29.52 -26.92 -14.27
C THR A 384 30.52 -25.89 -13.75
N ILE A 385 30.69 -25.77 -12.43
CA ILE A 385 31.65 -24.80 -11.85
C ILE A 385 33.10 -25.29 -11.83
N ALA A 386 33.32 -26.61 -11.95
CA ALA A 386 34.65 -27.23 -12.02
C ALA A 386 34.74 -28.17 -13.24
N PRO A 387 34.85 -27.61 -14.46
CA PRO A 387 34.90 -28.43 -15.67
C PRO A 387 36.12 -29.35 -15.66
N GLY A 388 35.89 -30.63 -15.98
CA GLY A 388 36.93 -31.69 -15.99
C GLY A 388 37.14 -32.39 -14.65
N ALA A 389 36.50 -31.94 -13.57
CA ALA A 389 36.45 -32.66 -12.30
C ALA A 389 35.18 -33.54 -12.23
N ASP A 390 35.34 -34.81 -11.88
CA ASP A 390 34.22 -35.69 -11.53
C ASP A 390 34.61 -36.60 -10.38
N TYR A 391 34.07 -36.32 -9.19
CA TYR A 391 34.26 -37.15 -8.01
C TYR A 391 32.98 -37.88 -7.59
N GLY A 392 31.97 -37.93 -8.47
CA GLY A 392 30.65 -38.47 -8.16
C GLY A 392 30.05 -37.84 -6.90
N TYR A 393 29.47 -38.66 -6.03
CA TYR A 393 28.82 -38.24 -4.78
C TYR A 393 29.78 -38.23 -3.57
N VAL A 394 31.09 -38.07 -3.78
CA VAL A 394 32.10 -38.11 -2.71
C VAL A 394 32.45 -36.69 -2.25
N GLU A 395 31.77 -36.22 -1.21
CA GLU A 395 31.92 -34.84 -0.70
C GLU A 395 33.37 -34.48 -0.33
N ALA A 396 34.09 -35.38 0.35
CA ALA A 396 35.47 -35.13 0.77
C ALA A 396 36.44 -34.94 -0.41
N ALA A 397 36.17 -35.54 -1.57
CA ALA A 397 36.97 -35.36 -2.77
C ALA A 397 36.69 -33.98 -3.39
N TRP A 398 35.41 -33.60 -3.51
CA TRP A 398 35.02 -32.26 -3.97
C TRP A 398 35.56 -31.15 -3.06
N ARG A 399 35.45 -31.28 -1.72
CA ARG A 399 36.00 -30.29 -0.78
C ARG A 399 37.50 -30.09 -0.98
N ARG A 400 38.26 -31.18 -1.13
CA ARG A 400 39.71 -31.11 -1.36
C ARG A 400 40.03 -30.40 -2.68
N HIS A 401 39.28 -30.69 -3.74
CA HIS A 401 39.42 -30.03 -5.03
C HIS A 401 39.23 -28.51 -4.93
N PHE A 402 38.10 -28.05 -4.38
CA PHE A 402 37.83 -26.61 -4.26
C PHE A 402 38.74 -25.89 -3.24
N ALA A 403 39.17 -26.58 -2.18
CA ALA A 403 40.15 -26.03 -1.24
C ALA A 403 41.51 -25.80 -1.92
N ALA A 404 41.96 -26.72 -2.77
CA ALA A 404 43.20 -26.59 -3.53
C ALA A 404 43.14 -25.45 -4.56
N LEU A 405 41.98 -25.21 -5.18
CA LEU A 405 41.78 -24.08 -6.10
C LEU A 405 41.86 -22.73 -5.38
N ARG A 406 41.30 -22.62 -4.17
CA ARG A 406 41.34 -21.38 -3.37
C ARG A 406 42.70 -21.10 -2.75
N ASN A 407 43.43 -22.15 -2.36
CA ASN A 407 44.77 -22.05 -1.78
C ASN A 407 45.77 -22.83 -2.65
N PRO A 408 46.18 -22.29 -3.80
CA PRO A 408 47.19 -22.94 -4.61
C PRO A 408 48.47 -23.09 -3.78
N PRO A 409 49.14 -24.26 -3.83
CA PRO A 409 50.39 -24.47 -3.11
C PRO A 409 51.37 -23.37 -3.52
N ARG A 410 51.97 -22.68 -2.52
CA ARG A 410 52.99 -21.67 -2.77
C ARG A 410 54.11 -22.32 -3.57
N ARG A 411 54.23 -21.95 -4.84
CA ARG A 411 55.39 -22.30 -5.66
C ARG A 411 56.59 -21.71 -4.94
N ASP A 412 57.51 -22.58 -4.54
CA ASP A 412 58.71 -22.19 -3.83
C ASP A 412 59.54 -21.27 -4.74
N LEU A 413 59.45 -19.95 -4.51
CA LEU A 413 60.18 -18.91 -5.25
C LEU A 413 61.71 -19.00 -5.04
N ARG A 414 62.18 -19.96 -4.23
CA ARG A 414 63.61 -20.18 -3.96
C ARG A 414 64.36 -20.95 -5.03
N ARG A 415 63.72 -21.44 -6.10
CA ARG A 415 64.38 -22.28 -7.11
C ARG A 415 64.84 -21.56 -8.39
N ASP A 416 64.60 -20.25 -8.51
CA ASP A 416 65.04 -19.46 -9.69
C ASP A 416 66.25 -18.54 -9.39
N SER A 417 67.00 -18.81 -8.31
CA SER A 417 68.20 -18.03 -7.95
C SER A 417 69.45 -18.88 -7.71
N ALA A 418 69.60 -19.99 -8.45
CA ALA A 418 70.89 -20.66 -8.55
C ALA A 418 71.04 -21.47 -9.84
N SER A 419 72.05 -21.09 -10.62
CA SER A 419 72.79 -21.86 -11.64
C SER A 419 72.28 -21.78 -13.07
#